data_AF-A0A3P7LXA4-F1
#
_entry.id   AF-A0A3P7LXA4-F1
#
_cell.length_a   1.000
_cell.length_b   1.000
_cell.length_c   1.000
_cell.angle_alpha   90.00
_cell.angle_beta   90.00
_cell.angle_gamma   90.00
#
_symmetry.space_group_name_H-M   'P 1'
#
loop_
_entity.id
_entity.type
_entity.pdbx_description
1 polymer ?
#
loop_
_entity_poly.entity_id
_entity_poly.type
_entity_poly.pdbx_seq_one_letter_code
_entity_poly.pdbx_strand_id
1 'polypeptide(L)'
;MLKASSPLVVSLVSWSDKPPDHDASVLLVARNLGNIVTGGRDGSLVIWTLSNDGKFRPELLCCGHRGVIKNLCLANSLDLREKSYFVSHSSNNELALWNWGDGTCVKFKLDSRYHHIKIESYQPSFLDARLLFCCGRYPCIVVMHAMQLTPLYTLSSTSQPDWIADLSVFTHSNLHRSHLYSKVFVGFHIVFGGDDEWLLSALLALSKCIQITRLTCIHTLLERVFCMPAGPLV
;
A
#
# COMPACT_ATOMS: atom_id res chain seq x y z
N MET A 1 -10.83 -20.44 33.52
CA MET A 1 -9.78 -19.56 32.94
C MET A 1 -9.18 -20.24 31.73
N LEU A 2 -9.67 -19.95 30.53
CA LEU A 2 -9.05 -20.41 29.29
C LEU A 2 -8.04 -19.35 28.83
N LYS A 3 -6.77 -19.72 28.83
CA LYS A 3 -5.67 -18.89 28.35
C LYS A 3 -5.63 -19.06 26.83
N ALA A 4 -6.29 -18.17 26.10
CA ALA A 4 -6.28 -18.20 24.63
C ALA A 4 -4.89 -17.74 24.13
N SER A 5 -4.11 -18.66 23.58
CA SER A 5 -2.77 -18.42 23.04
C SER A 5 -2.74 -18.35 21.50
N SER A 6 -3.80 -17.83 20.89
CA SER A 6 -3.82 -17.43 19.48
C SER A 6 -4.92 -16.39 19.28
N PRO A 7 -4.68 -15.28 18.52
CA PRO A 7 -5.75 -14.39 18.12
C PRO A 7 -6.56 -15.10 17.03
N LEU A 8 -7.50 -15.95 17.44
CA LEU A 8 -8.51 -16.51 16.56
C LEU A 8 -9.37 -15.34 16.06
N VAL A 9 -9.19 -15.00 14.79
CA VAL A 9 -10.03 -14.04 14.07
C VAL A 9 -11.12 -14.85 13.37
N VAL A 10 -12.37 -14.54 13.69
CA VAL A 10 -13.54 -15.26 13.21
C VAL A 10 -14.27 -14.36 12.22
N SER A 11 -14.47 -14.83 10.99
CA SER A 11 -15.46 -14.27 10.08
C SER A 11 -16.84 -14.67 10.58
N LEU A 12 -17.71 -13.70 10.82
CA LEU A 12 -19.08 -13.95 11.23
C LEU A 12 -20.01 -13.55 10.08
N VAL A 13 -21.05 -14.36 9.87
CA VAL A 13 -22.19 -13.98 9.05
C VAL A 13 -23.36 -13.81 10.01
N SER A 14 -23.70 -12.57 10.32
CA SER A 14 -24.94 -12.25 11.03
C SER A 14 -25.55 -11.02 10.40
N TRP A 15 -26.64 -11.20 9.66
CA TRP A 15 -27.48 -10.10 9.23
C TRP A 15 -28.87 -10.38 9.79
N SER A 16 -29.35 -9.48 10.66
CA SER A 16 -30.78 -9.39 10.95
C SER A 16 -31.48 -8.68 9.79
N ASP A 17 -32.79 -8.43 9.86
CA ASP A 17 -33.50 -7.61 8.86
C ASP A 17 -32.88 -6.22 8.66
N LYS A 18 -32.07 -5.75 9.63
CA LYS A 18 -31.23 -4.55 9.49
C LYS A 18 -29.75 -4.93 9.40
N PRO A 19 -28.99 -4.28 8.50
CA PRO A 19 -27.54 -4.40 8.50
C PRO A 19 -26.97 -3.81 9.81
N PRO A 20 -25.83 -4.33 10.30
CA PRO A 20 -25.07 -3.76 11.40
C PRO A 20 -24.65 -2.32 11.07
N ASP A 21 -24.55 -1.53 12.12
CA ASP A 21 -24.01 -0.19 12.06
C ASP A 21 -22.51 -0.26 11.71
N HIS A 22 -22.15 0.22 10.52
CA HIS A 22 -20.79 0.13 9.99
C HIS A 22 -20.34 1.51 9.50
N ASP A 23 -19.72 2.28 10.40
CA ASP A 23 -19.12 3.58 10.09
C ASP A 23 -17.80 3.38 9.32
N ALA A 24 -17.93 3.26 8.00
CA ALA A 24 -16.82 3.01 7.09
C ALA A 24 -15.86 4.21 7.01
N SER A 25 -14.58 3.97 7.29
CA SER A 25 -13.50 4.95 7.16
C SER A 25 -12.66 4.80 5.90
N VAL A 26 -12.66 3.62 5.27
CA VAL A 26 -11.87 3.32 4.07
C VAL A 26 -12.55 2.21 3.24
N LEU A 27 -12.32 2.23 1.93
CA LEU A 27 -12.88 1.26 0.98
C LEU A 27 -11.78 0.77 0.03
N LEU A 28 -11.83 -0.51 -0.33
CA LEU A 28 -11.00 -1.13 -1.34
C LEU A 28 -11.86 -1.96 -2.31
N VAL A 29 -11.60 -1.80 -3.61
CA VAL A 29 -12.24 -2.59 -4.66
C VAL A 29 -11.36 -3.77 -5.03
N ALA A 30 -11.95 -4.98 -5.09
CA ALA A 30 -11.25 -6.16 -5.55
C ALA A 30 -10.97 -6.09 -7.06
N ARG A 31 -9.96 -6.83 -7.53
CA ARG A 31 -9.58 -6.82 -8.95
C ARG A 31 -10.66 -7.31 -9.90
N ASN A 32 -11.53 -8.21 -9.44
CA ASN A 32 -12.64 -8.72 -10.24
C ASN A 32 -13.79 -7.73 -10.38
N LEU A 33 -13.73 -6.56 -9.70
CA LEU A 33 -14.77 -5.52 -9.64
C LEU A 33 -16.11 -5.98 -9.06
N GLY A 34 -16.25 -7.26 -8.74
CA GLY A 34 -17.45 -7.86 -8.16
C GLY A 34 -17.45 -7.84 -6.63
N ASN A 35 -16.29 -7.62 -5.99
CA ASN A 35 -16.21 -7.51 -4.54
C ASN A 35 -15.61 -6.16 -4.12
N ILE A 36 -16.08 -5.63 -3.00
CA ILE A 36 -15.45 -4.51 -2.30
C ILE A 36 -15.29 -4.89 -0.83
N VAL A 37 -14.34 -4.27 -0.14
CA VAL A 37 -14.24 -4.34 1.31
C VAL A 37 -14.23 -2.93 1.87
N THR A 38 -14.99 -2.73 2.94
CA THR A 38 -14.97 -1.50 3.73
C THR A 38 -14.36 -1.79 5.09
N GLY A 39 -13.59 -0.83 5.61
CA GLY A 39 -13.04 -0.88 6.96
C GLY A 39 -13.71 0.16 7.84
N GLY A 40 -14.08 -0.23 9.05
CA GLY A 40 -14.82 0.59 10.00
C GLY A 40 -13.94 1.32 11.01
N ARG A 41 -14.52 2.33 11.67
CA ARG A 41 -13.86 3.02 12.80
C ARG A 41 -13.70 2.16 14.05
N ASP A 42 -14.51 1.12 14.18
CA ASP A 42 -14.46 0.15 15.28
C ASP A 42 -13.45 -0.99 15.04
N GLY A 43 -12.80 -1.02 13.87
CA GLY A 43 -11.87 -2.09 13.48
C GLY A 43 -12.55 -3.28 12.78
N SER A 44 -13.85 -3.20 12.52
CA SER A 44 -14.55 -4.18 11.68
C SER A 44 -14.20 -4.01 10.20
N LEU A 45 -14.34 -5.08 9.45
CA LEU A 45 -14.25 -5.09 8.00
C LEU A 45 -15.53 -5.74 7.45
N VAL A 46 -16.09 -5.21 6.39
CA VAL A 46 -17.23 -5.84 5.70
C VAL A 46 -16.85 -6.10 4.26
N ILE A 47 -16.95 -7.36 3.84
CA ILE A 47 -16.82 -7.76 2.43
C ILE A 47 -18.22 -7.72 1.81
N TRP A 48 -18.32 -7.02 0.69
CA TRP A 48 -19.55 -6.86 -0.07
C TRP A 48 -19.38 -7.44 -1.45
N THR A 49 -20.45 -8.03 -1.97
CA THR A 49 -20.49 -8.66 -3.28
C THR A 49 -21.55 -8.01 -4.13
N LEU A 50 -21.18 -7.68 -5.37
CA LEU A 50 -22.06 -7.13 -6.38
C LEU A 50 -23.03 -8.22 -6.81
N SER A 51 -24.31 -7.99 -6.57
CA SER A 51 -25.36 -8.89 -7.03
C SER A 51 -25.80 -8.55 -8.46
N ASN A 52 -26.56 -9.48 -9.06
CA ASN A 52 -27.05 -9.38 -10.44
C ASN A 52 -27.96 -8.16 -10.67
N ASP A 53 -28.53 -7.59 -9.60
CA ASP A 53 -29.33 -6.35 -9.66
C ASP A 53 -28.49 -5.07 -9.62
N GLY A 54 -27.15 -5.19 -9.69
CA GLY A 54 -26.22 -4.07 -9.68
C GLY A 54 -25.98 -3.45 -8.31
N LYS A 55 -26.46 -4.08 -7.22
CA LYS A 55 -26.28 -3.59 -5.85
C LYS A 55 -25.25 -4.42 -5.10
N PHE A 56 -24.39 -3.73 -4.35
CA PHE A 56 -23.50 -4.40 -3.39
C PHE A 56 -24.29 -4.85 -2.17
N ARG A 57 -24.15 -6.13 -1.82
CA ARG A 57 -24.73 -6.71 -0.60
C ARG A 57 -23.62 -7.12 0.35
N PRO A 58 -23.77 -6.87 1.66
CA PRO A 58 -22.79 -7.32 2.62
C PRO A 58 -22.86 -8.84 2.73
N GLU A 59 -21.72 -9.50 2.68
CA GLU A 59 -21.63 -10.97 2.72
C GLU A 59 -20.97 -11.43 4.00
N LEU A 60 -19.82 -10.84 4.36
CA LEU A 60 -18.99 -11.25 5.48
C LEU A 60 -18.64 -10.05 6.36
N LEU A 61 -18.75 -10.23 7.68
CA LEU A 61 -18.20 -9.32 8.68
C LEU A 61 -16.94 -9.95 9.28
N CYS A 62 -15.79 -9.31 9.08
CA CYS A 62 -14.51 -9.76 9.59
C CYS A 62 -14.06 -8.88 10.77
N CYS A 63 -13.84 -9.50 11.93
CA CYS A 63 -13.48 -8.80 13.16
C CYS A 63 -12.09 -9.25 13.64
N GLY A 64 -11.13 -8.34 13.69
CA GLY A 64 -9.77 -8.68 14.15
C GLY A 64 -8.90 -7.51 14.58
N HIS A 65 -9.22 -6.29 14.14
CA HIS A 65 -8.53 -5.08 14.58
C HIS A 65 -9.18 -4.50 15.82
N ARG A 66 -8.39 -3.76 16.60
CA ARG A 66 -8.85 -3.04 17.82
C ARG A 66 -8.99 -1.54 17.62
N GLY A 67 -8.67 -1.04 16.43
CA GLY A 67 -8.67 0.38 16.12
C GLY A 67 -9.21 0.65 14.72
N VAL A 68 -9.41 1.94 14.43
CA VAL A 68 -9.92 2.43 13.15
C VAL A 68 -9.11 1.84 12.00
N ILE A 69 -9.79 1.25 11.01
CA ILE A 69 -9.11 0.82 9.79
C ILE A 69 -8.70 2.06 9.00
N LYS A 70 -7.40 2.21 8.73
CA LYS A 70 -6.82 3.39 8.07
C LYS A 70 -6.45 3.13 6.62
N ASN A 71 -5.93 1.94 6.32
CA ASN A 71 -5.52 1.57 4.97
C ASN A 71 -6.04 0.19 4.61
N LEU A 72 -6.43 0.03 3.35
CA LEU A 72 -6.78 -1.24 2.73
C LEU A 72 -6.04 -1.33 1.40
N CYS A 73 -5.38 -2.45 1.15
CA CYS A 73 -4.59 -2.64 -0.06
C CYS A 73 -4.76 -4.04 -0.64
N LEU A 74 -4.70 -4.17 -1.97
CA LEU A 74 -4.59 -5.48 -2.60
C LEU A 74 -3.31 -6.19 -2.15
N ALA A 75 -3.36 -7.51 -1.98
CA ALA A 75 -2.19 -8.32 -1.62
C ALA A 75 -1.69 -9.22 -2.76
N ASN A 76 -2.56 -9.59 -3.70
CA ASN A 76 -2.22 -10.55 -4.74
C ASN A 76 -1.39 -9.98 -5.88
N SER A 77 -0.54 -10.88 -6.40
CA SER A 77 0.07 -10.76 -7.72
C SER A 77 -0.98 -10.85 -8.83
N LEU A 78 -0.55 -10.64 -10.08
CA LEU A 78 -1.39 -10.68 -11.27
C LEU A 78 -1.88 -12.09 -11.64
N ASP A 79 -1.39 -13.13 -10.99
CA ASP A 79 -1.80 -14.50 -11.31
C ASP A 79 -3.26 -14.75 -10.88
N LEU A 80 -4.07 -15.16 -11.86
CA LEU A 80 -5.51 -15.38 -11.76
C LEU A 80 -5.86 -16.75 -11.16
N ARG A 81 -4.85 -17.58 -10.86
CA ARG A 81 -5.06 -18.99 -10.51
C ARG A 81 -5.12 -19.28 -9.01
N GLU A 82 -4.86 -18.30 -8.14
CA GLU A 82 -4.85 -18.48 -6.69
C GLU A 82 -5.97 -17.73 -5.94
N LYS A 83 -6.21 -18.15 -4.70
CA LYS A 83 -7.04 -17.45 -3.71
C LYS A 83 -6.70 -15.97 -3.67
N SER A 84 -7.70 -15.11 -3.59
CA SER A 84 -7.51 -13.67 -3.52
C SER A 84 -7.42 -13.18 -2.08
N TYR A 85 -6.54 -12.23 -1.83
CA TYR A 85 -6.24 -11.65 -0.53
C TYR A 85 -6.13 -10.12 -0.58
N PHE A 86 -6.35 -9.51 0.58
CA PHE A 86 -6.14 -8.08 0.82
C PHE A 86 -5.47 -7.86 2.18
N VAL A 87 -4.83 -6.71 2.33
CA VAL A 87 -4.20 -6.26 3.57
C VAL A 87 -5.03 -5.13 4.17
N SER A 88 -5.22 -5.15 5.48
CA SER A 88 -5.71 -4.02 6.26
C SER A 88 -4.67 -3.53 7.26
N HIS A 89 -4.74 -2.24 7.57
CA HIS A 89 -3.92 -1.59 8.58
C HIS A 89 -4.80 -0.74 9.52
N SER A 90 -4.65 -0.91 10.83
CA SER A 90 -5.39 -0.14 11.83
C SER A 90 -4.57 0.99 12.46
N SER A 91 -5.25 1.92 13.14
CA SER A 91 -4.61 2.97 13.94
C SER A 91 -3.72 2.46 15.08
N ASN A 92 -3.84 1.17 15.44
CA ASN A 92 -3.04 0.53 16.48
C ASN A 92 -1.78 -0.17 15.91
N ASN A 93 -1.38 0.13 14.66
CA ASN A 93 -0.27 -0.52 13.94
C ASN A 93 -0.46 -2.02 13.72
N GLU A 94 -1.71 -2.46 13.64
CA GLU A 94 -2.02 -3.86 13.35
C GLU A 94 -2.15 -4.03 11.83
N LEU A 95 -1.38 -4.95 11.27
CA LEU A 95 -1.47 -5.40 9.89
C LEU A 95 -2.11 -6.77 9.85
N ALA A 96 -3.10 -6.96 8.99
CA ALA A 96 -3.71 -8.27 8.78
C ALA A 96 -3.87 -8.58 7.30
N LEU A 97 -3.65 -9.84 6.95
CA LEU A 97 -3.85 -10.41 5.61
C LEU A 97 -5.12 -11.25 5.64
N TRP A 98 -6.04 -10.95 4.74
CA TRP A 98 -7.38 -11.54 4.71
C TRP A 98 -7.63 -12.23 3.38
N ASN A 99 -8.37 -13.32 3.41
CA ASN A 99 -8.89 -13.98 2.22
C ASN A 99 -10.22 -13.32 1.79
N TRP A 100 -10.33 -12.93 0.52
CA TRP A 100 -11.57 -12.36 -0.03
C TRP A 100 -12.73 -13.36 -0.03
N GLY A 101 -12.46 -14.66 -0.18
CA GLY A 101 -13.50 -15.66 -0.40
C GLY A 101 -14.27 -16.06 0.86
N ASP A 102 -13.61 -16.09 2.01
CA ASP A 102 -14.21 -16.52 3.29
C ASP A 102 -13.97 -15.50 4.43
N GLY A 103 -13.32 -14.38 4.13
CA GLY A 103 -13.04 -13.33 5.10
C GLY A 103 -12.03 -13.74 6.17
N THR A 104 -11.38 -14.90 6.05
CA THR A 104 -10.49 -15.40 7.10
C THR A 104 -9.21 -14.57 7.18
N CYS A 105 -8.79 -14.25 8.40
CA CYS A 105 -7.48 -13.64 8.63
C CYS A 105 -6.41 -14.71 8.57
N VAL A 106 -5.61 -14.69 7.51
CA VAL A 106 -4.52 -15.62 7.26
C VAL A 106 -3.28 -15.27 8.08
N LYS A 107 -3.02 -13.96 8.26
CA LYS A 107 -1.90 -13.46 9.04
C LYS A 107 -2.27 -12.20 9.78
N PHE A 108 -1.74 -12.06 10.98
CA PHE A 108 -1.86 -10.86 11.79
C PHE A 108 -0.48 -10.50 12.35
N LYS A 109 -0.12 -9.22 12.30
CA LYS A 109 1.15 -8.69 12.78
C LYS A 109 0.93 -7.33 13.43
N LEU A 110 1.47 -7.15 14.63
CA LEU A 110 1.62 -5.82 15.23
C LEU A 110 2.99 -5.26 14.82
N ASP A 111 3.03 -4.14 14.10
CA ASP A 111 4.30 -3.50 13.76
C ASP A 111 4.73 -2.55 14.90
N SER A 112 5.74 -2.98 15.64
CA SER A 112 6.32 -2.20 16.74
C SER A 112 7.42 -1.24 16.30
N ARG A 113 7.92 -1.36 15.07
CA ARG A 113 9.05 -0.56 14.58
C ARG A 113 8.59 0.68 13.82
N TYR A 114 7.54 0.54 13.03
CA TYR A 114 7.07 1.60 12.16
C TYR A 114 5.60 1.93 12.43
N HIS A 115 5.34 3.15 12.89
CA HIS A 115 3.97 3.66 13.02
C HIS A 115 3.52 4.23 11.68
N HIS A 116 2.92 3.37 10.86
CA HIS A 116 2.48 3.70 9.51
C HIS A 116 1.26 4.62 9.55
N ILE A 117 1.25 5.63 8.67
CA ILE A 117 0.11 6.52 8.44
C ILE A 117 -0.57 6.11 7.14
N LYS A 118 0.20 5.93 6.07
CA LYS A 118 -0.32 5.55 4.76
C LYS A 118 0.42 4.35 4.20
N ILE A 119 -0.35 3.46 3.56
CA ILE A 119 0.15 2.27 2.89
C ILE A 119 -0.50 2.20 1.51
N GLU A 120 0.31 2.14 0.47
CA GLU A 120 -0.13 1.94 -0.91
C GLU A 120 0.39 0.61 -1.43
N SER A 121 -0.43 -0.13 -2.19
CA SER A 121 0.05 -1.35 -2.84
C SER A 121 0.30 -1.17 -4.32
N TYR A 122 1.39 -1.75 -4.78
CA TYR A 122 1.80 -1.71 -6.17
C TYR A 122 2.36 -3.06 -6.61
N GLN A 123 1.97 -3.48 -7.81
CA GLN A 123 2.50 -4.68 -8.46
C GLN A 123 3.47 -4.25 -9.56
N PRO A 124 4.79 -4.42 -9.37
CA PRO A 124 5.73 -4.25 -10.47
C PRO A 124 5.49 -5.30 -11.55
N SER A 125 5.58 -4.91 -12.83
CA SER A 125 5.42 -5.86 -13.95
C SER A 125 6.53 -6.91 -14.03
N PHE A 126 7.70 -6.61 -13.47
CA PHE A 126 8.89 -7.46 -13.47
C PHE A 126 8.99 -8.37 -12.24
N LEU A 127 8.06 -8.26 -11.29
CA LEU A 127 8.06 -9.03 -10.05
C LEU A 127 6.74 -9.77 -9.94
N ASP A 128 6.79 -11.05 -9.58
CA ASP A 128 5.59 -11.84 -9.29
C ASP A 128 5.17 -11.71 -7.81
N ALA A 129 5.18 -10.48 -7.31
CA ALA A 129 4.77 -10.17 -5.94
C ALA A 129 4.29 -8.74 -5.83
N ARG A 130 3.24 -8.55 -5.02
CA ARG A 130 2.73 -7.22 -4.70
C ARG A 130 3.50 -6.65 -3.51
N LEU A 131 3.92 -5.40 -3.66
CA LEU A 131 4.65 -4.65 -2.66
C LEU A 131 3.73 -3.65 -1.97
N LEU A 132 3.97 -3.43 -0.69
CA LEU A 132 3.36 -2.36 0.10
C LEU A 132 4.40 -1.27 0.34
N PHE A 133 4.10 -0.04 -0.07
CA PHE A 133 4.91 1.14 0.19
C PHE A 133 4.28 1.90 1.35
N CYS A 134 5.03 2.06 2.44
CA CYS A 134 4.49 2.54 3.70
C CYS A 134 5.26 3.78 4.15
N CYS A 135 4.55 4.87 4.44
CA CYS A 135 5.08 6.02 5.18
C CYS A 135 4.37 6.20 6.51
N GLY A 136 4.98 7.00 7.37
CA GLY A 136 4.44 7.30 8.68
C GLY A 136 5.36 8.23 9.46
N ARG A 137 5.33 8.12 10.79
CA ARG A 137 6.16 8.94 11.70
C ARG A 137 7.61 8.45 11.76
N TYR A 138 8.26 8.37 10.60
CA TYR A 138 9.64 7.93 10.42
C TYR A 138 10.20 8.47 9.08
N PRO A 139 11.53 8.71 8.97
CA PRO A 139 12.12 9.46 7.86
C PRO A 139 12.48 8.58 6.64
N CYS A 140 11.59 7.65 6.28
CA CYS A 140 11.80 6.74 5.16
C CYS A 140 10.50 6.15 4.64
N ILE A 141 10.56 5.51 3.47
CA ILE A 141 9.51 4.64 2.95
C ILE A 141 9.92 3.20 3.21
N VAL A 142 9.09 2.48 3.95
CA VAL A 142 9.29 1.04 4.19
C VAL A 142 8.59 0.27 3.09
N VAL A 143 9.31 -0.62 2.42
CA VAL A 143 8.75 -1.48 1.39
C VAL A 143 8.62 -2.89 1.91
N MET A 144 7.40 -3.43 1.88
CA MET A 144 7.07 -4.74 2.42
C MET A 144 6.49 -5.68 1.35
N HIS A 145 6.64 -6.99 1.56
CA HIS A 145 5.95 -8.00 0.76
C HIS A 145 4.51 -8.17 1.25
N ALA A 146 3.50 -7.95 0.40
CA ALA A 146 2.10 -7.89 0.83
C ALA A 146 1.59 -9.20 1.44
N MET A 147 1.90 -10.36 0.84
CA MET A 147 1.49 -11.67 1.37
C MET A 147 2.24 -12.14 2.62
N GLN A 148 3.41 -11.56 2.90
CA GLN A 148 4.25 -11.97 4.03
C GLN A 148 4.16 -10.98 5.19
N LEU A 149 3.75 -9.74 4.94
CA LEU A 149 3.75 -8.63 5.90
C LEU A 149 5.15 -8.39 6.52
N THR A 150 6.19 -8.70 5.74
CA THR A 150 7.60 -8.56 6.11
C THR A 150 8.23 -7.38 5.38
N PRO A 151 9.02 -6.54 6.06
CA PRO A 151 9.80 -5.49 5.42
C PRO A 151 10.94 -6.12 4.59
N LEU A 152 11.09 -5.64 3.36
CA LEU A 152 12.13 -6.06 2.42
C LEU A 152 13.28 -5.05 2.38
N TYR A 153 12.94 -3.76 2.26
CA TYR A 153 13.92 -2.67 2.16
C TYR A 153 13.31 -1.34 2.62
N THR A 154 14.18 -0.36 2.82
CA THR A 154 13.83 0.99 3.23
C THR A 154 14.42 1.98 2.25
N LEU A 155 13.60 2.93 1.78
CA LEU A 155 14.02 4.03 0.91
C LEU A 155 14.09 5.29 1.76
N SER A 156 15.28 5.81 2.00
CA SER A 156 15.51 7.01 2.81
C SER A 156 16.29 8.05 2.03
N SER A 157 15.97 9.33 2.23
CA SER A 157 16.78 10.44 1.74
C SER A 157 17.83 10.82 2.76
N THR A 158 19.07 11.01 2.32
CA THR A 158 20.14 11.58 3.15
C THR A 158 20.10 13.10 3.19
N SER A 159 19.43 13.76 2.22
CA SER A 159 19.36 15.21 2.13
C SER A 159 18.16 15.81 2.86
N GLN A 160 17.09 15.02 3.07
CA GLN A 160 15.87 15.46 3.75
C GLN A 160 15.32 14.32 4.63
N PRO A 161 15.87 14.13 5.84
CA PRO A 161 15.51 13.03 6.74
C PRO A 161 14.31 13.40 7.63
N ASP A 162 13.21 13.84 7.02
CA ASP A 162 11.98 14.20 7.73
C ASP A 162 10.88 13.15 7.50
N TRP A 163 9.87 13.12 8.36
CA TRP A 163 8.77 12.16 8.25
C TRP A 163 7.87 12.49 7.05
N ILE A 164 7.45 11.44 6.36
CA ILE A 164 6.66 11.53 5.14
C ILE A 164 5.18 11.50 5.51
N ALA A 165 4.49 12.61 5.27
CA ALA A 165 3.07 12.78 5.57
C ALA A 165 2.18 12.03 4.57
N ASP A 166 2.57 12.03 3.29
CA ASP A 166 1.80 11.37 2.22
C ASP A 166 2.71 10.78 1.15
N LEU A 167 2.24 9.70 0.52
CA LEU A 167 2.90 9.07 -0.63
C LEU A 167 1.86 8.64 -1.68
N SER A 168 2.23 8.75 -2.96
CA SER A 168 1.49 8.10 -4.05
C SER A 168 2.46 7.37 -4.98
N VAL A 169 2.12 6.14 -5.35
CA VAL A 169 2.94 5.31 -6.25
C VAL A 169 2.32 5.34 -7.64
N PHE A 170 3.11 5.71 -8.65
CA PHE A 170 2.67 5.70 -10.04
C PHE A 170 3.73 5.11 -10.96
N THR A 171 3.29 4.64 -12.13
CA THR A 171 4.19 4.09 -13.15
C THR A 171 4.23 4.99 -14.37
N HIS A 172 5.41 5.11 -14.96
CA HIS A 172 5.56 5.69 -16.29
C HIS A 172 6.13 4.64 -17.23
N SER A 173 5.34 4.26 -18.23
CA SER A 173 5.82 3.44 -19.35
C SER A 173 6.52 4.35 -20.35
N ASN A 174 7.85 4.40 -20.33
CA ASN A 174 8.60 5.05 -21.40
C ASN A 174 8.50 4.19 -22.68
N LEU A 175 7.57 4.56 -23.57
CA LEU A 175 7.43 4.03 -24.93
C LEU A 175 8.53 4.59 -25.85
N HIS A 176 9.81 4.31 -25.58
CA HIS A 176 10.81 4.48 -26.63
C HIS A 176 10.97 3.15 -27.37
N ARG A 177 10.40 3.13 -28.58
CA ARG A 177 10.55 2.08 -29.61
C ARG A 177 12.03 1.87 -29.95
N SER A 178 12.70 1.00 -29.21
CA SER A 178 13.85 0.24 -29.71
C SER A 178 14.33 -0.76 -28.65
N HIS A 179 14.08 -2.04 -28.93
CA HIS A 179 14.73 -3.21 -28.34
C HIS A 179 14.46 -3.50 -26.83
N LEU A 180 13.50 -4.41 -26.62
CA LEU A 180 13.44 -5.45 -25.55
C LEU A 180 13.47 -5.09 -24.06
N TYR A 181 13.53 -3.83 -23.65
CA TYR A 181 13.42 -3.49 -22.21
C TYR A 181 12.40 -2.38 -21.98
N SER A 182 11.18 -2.75 -21.61
CA SER A 182 10.23 -1.79 -21.02
C SER A 182 10.78 -1.35 -19.66
N LYS A 183 11.44 -0.18 -19.59
CA LYS A 183 11.82 0.42 -18.31
C LYS A 183 10.55 0.91 -17.62
N VAL A 184 10.15 0.25 -16.54
CA VAL A 184 9.08 0.73 -15.66
C VAL A 184 9.72 1.58 -14.58
N PHE A 185 9.41 2.88 -14.61
CA PHE A 185 9.78 3.80 -13.54
C PHE A 185 8.67 3.80 -12.51
N VAL A 186 9.02 3.60 -11.24
CA VAL A 186 8.12 3.80 -10.10
C VAL A 186 8.43 5.17 -9.52
N GLY A 187 7.51 6.11 -9.70
CA GLY A 187 7.61 7.45 -9.14
C GLY A 187 6.87 7.54 -7.81
N PHE A 188 7.36 8.44 -6.94
CA PHE A 188 6.69 8.82 -5.70
C PHE A 188 6.40 10.31 -5.73
N HIS A 189 5.17 10.69 -5.40
CA HIS A 189 4.89 12.03 -4.91
C HIS A 189 4.95 11.98 -3.39
N ILE A 190 5.85 12.75 -2.78
CA ILE A 190 6.12 12.73 -1.33
C ILE A 190 5.84 14.12 -0.79
N VAL A 191 5.04 14.18 0.27
CA VAL A 191 4.80 15.40 1.04
C VAL A 191 5.42 15.22 2.43
N PHE A 192 6.27 16.16 2.84
CA PHE A 192 6.88 16.18 4.17
C PHE A 192 6.01 16.98 5.15
N GLY A 193 5.99 16.58 6.42
CA GLY A 193 5.24 17.28 7.46
C GLY A 193 6.09 18.27 8.25
N GLY A 194 5.90 19.57 8.02
CA GLY A 194 6.50 20.65 8.81
C GLY A 194 5.59 21.86 8.90
N ASP A 195 5.62 22.56 10.03
CA ASP A 195 4.88 23.80 10.24
C ASP A 195 5.52 24.93 9.40
N ASP A 196 4.69 25.60 8.59
CA ASP A 196 4.89 26.93 7.99
C ASP A 196 5.48 27.15 6.57
N GLU A 197 5.65 26.17 5.67
CA GLU A 197 5.75 26.47 4.22
C GLU A 197 5.18 25.37 3.31
N TRP A 198 3.88 25.48 2.98
CA TRP A 198 3.14 24.52 2.14
C TRP A 198 3.26 24.73 0.61
N LEU A 199 4.33 25.35 0.10
CA LEU A 199 4.37 25.80 -1.30
C LEU A 199 5.56 25.35 -2.17
N LEU A 200 6.22 24.25 -1.83
CA LEU A 200 7.08 23.56 -2.79
C LEU A 200 6.66 22.10 -2.96
N SER A 201 5.66 21.87 -3.82
CA SER A 201 5.37 20.55 -4.39
C SER A 201 6.67 20.00 -5.00
N ALA A 202 7.24 18.97 -4.37
CA ALA A 202 8.54 18.42 -4.75
C ALA A 202 8.45 17.58 -6.04
N LEU A 203 8.28 18.23 -7.18
CA LEU A 203 8.65 17.71 -8.51
C LEU A 203 10.17 17.44 -8.62
N LEU A 204 10.95 17.85 -7.62
CA LEU A 204 12.41 17.78 -7.58
C LEU A 204 13.00 16.50 -6.93
N ALA A 205 12.20 15.66 -6.27
CA ALA A 205 12.72 14.40 -5.69
C ALA A 205 13.05 13.33 -6.77
N LEU A 206 12.51 13.48 -7.98
CA LEU A 206 12.66 12.52 -9.09
C LEU A 206 14.03 12.56 -9.80
N SER A 207 14.91 13.53 -9.51
CA SER A 207 16.24 13.60 -10.15
C SER A 207 17.39 13.05 -9.32
N LYS A 208 17.27 12.92 -7.99
CA LYS A 208 18.43 12.59 -7.13
C LYS A 208 18.19 11.58 -6.02
N CYS A 209 16.95 11.32 -5.62
CA CYS A 209 16.67 10.30 -4.60
C CYS A 209 16.04 9.08 -5.27
N ILE A 210 16.90 8.16 -5.72
CA ILE A 210 16.77 6.69 -5.72
C ILE A 210 17.99 6.20 -6.53
N GLN A 211 19.19 6.31 -5.93
CA GLN A 211 20.23 5.34 -6.24
C GLN A 211 19.79 4.05 -5.56
N ILE A 212 19.20 3.14 -6.34
CA ILE A 212 19.00 1.75 -5.93
C ILE A 212 20.38 1.11 -5.83
N THR A 213 21.03 1.29 -4.69
CA THR A 213 22.28 0.59 -4.41
C THR A 213 21.91 -0.80 -3.92
N ARG A 214 22.01 -1.77 -4.85
CA ARG A 214 21.93 -3.24 -4.72
C ARG A 214 20.54 -3.90 -4.82
N LEU A 215 20.06 -3.99 -6.07
CA LEU A 215 19.83 -5.30 -6.69
C LEU A 215 20.72 -5.33 -7.92
N THR A 216 21.66 -6.26 -7.94
CA THR A 216 22.67 -6.43 -9.00
C THR A 216 22.00 -6.70 -10.35
N CYS A 217 21.72 -5.64 -11.10
CA CYS A 217 21.85 -5.61 -12.55
C CYS A 217 22.25 -4.18 -12.96
N ILE A 218 23.57 -3.98 -13.05
CA ILE A 218 24.21 -2.81 -13.64
C ILE A 218 24.05 -2.92 -15.16
N HIS A 219 23.47 -1.91 -15.81
CA HIS A 219 24.17 -1.18 -16.87
C HIS A 219 23.43 0.11 -17.28
N THR A 220 24.09 1.24 -17.00
CA THR A 220 24.10 2.52 -17.75
C THR A 220 22.80 3.35 -17.84
N LEU A 221 22.73 4.44 -17.09
CA LEU A 221 22.70 5.82 -17.63
C LEU A 221 22.73 6.87 -16.50
N LEU A 222 23.93 7.34 -16.20
CA LEU A 222 24.21 8.67 -15.67
C LEU A 222 25.03 9.35 -16.77
N GLU A 223 24.38 10.15 -17.62
CA GLU A 223 24.97 11.21 -18.46
C GLU A 223 23.83 11.80 -19.31
N ARG A 224 23.76 13.14 -19.41
CA ARG A 224 22.85 13.97 -20.25
C ARG A 224 21.61 14.65 -19.65
N VAL A 225 21.62 15.11 -18.39
CA VAL A 225 20.64 16.15 -17.96
C VAL A 225 21.29 17.46 -17.50
N PHE A 226 22.62 17.58 -17.52
CA PHE A 226 23.30 18.88 -17.40
C PHE A 226 24.03 19.18 -18.69
N CYS A 227 23.43 20.04 -19.53
CA CYS A 227 24.11 20.99 -20.41
C CYS A 227 23.04 21.87 -21.10
N MET A 228 22.73 23.03 -20.51
CA MET A 228 22.52 24.23 -21.31
C MET A 228 23.63 25.23 -20.94
N PRO A 229 24.15 25.98 -21.93
CA PRO A 229 25.35 26.78 -21.75
C PRO A 229 25.05 28.01 -20.90
N ALA A 230 25.93 28.29 -19.93
CA ALA A 230 26.05 29.62 -19.36
C ALA A 230 26.59 30.55 -20.46
N GLY A 231 25.79 31.53 -20.88
CA GLY A 231 26.30 32.67 -21.65
C GLY A 231 27.26 33.50 -20.78
N PRO A 232 28.25 34.16 -21.38
CA PRO A 232 29.22 34.95 -20.63
C PRO A 232 28.55 36.18 -20.01
N LEU A 233 28.86 36.41 -18.74
CA LEU A 233 28.64 37.68 -18.04
C LEU A 233 29.57 38.73 -18.68
N VAL A 234 29.00 39.86 -19.09
CA VAL A 234 29.70 41.14 -19.27
C VAL A 234 29.32 42.01 -18.08
#